data_AF-A0A2I2FIY7-F1
#
_entry.id   AF-A0A2I2FIY7-F1
#
_cell.length_a   1.000
_cell.length_b   1.000
_cell.length_c   1.000
_cell.angle_alpha   90.00
_cell.angle_beta   90.00
_cell.angle_gamma   90.00
#
_symmetry.space_group_name_H-M   'P 1'
#
loop_
_entity.id
_entity.type
_entity.pdbx_description
1 polymer ?
#
loop_
_entity_poly.entity_id
_entity_poly.type
_entity_poly.pdbx_seq_one_letter_code
_entity_poly.pdbx_strand_id
1 'polypeptide(L)'
;MSSPVLARGNCQTVPPTTIDVMDASDPDGFKTGHKFRLESTGNPIANTKISALTFALPSGATGCVLRIHKPPIVSGNNVADVWTTSPWNAHAPPTWNNLPHKNEMVGKLIFPKDRSSQEDVKNIASNVCSTTMSYLVEFTKPPPSEGSVEFYNTAGSGSNNDMGFDMQYNC
;
A
#
# COMPACT_ATOMS: atom_id res chain seq x y z
N MET A 1 -13.71 40.46 -15.48
CA MET A 1 -13.79 39.48 -14.39
C MET A 1 -12.69 38.47 -14.62
N SER A 2 -11.57 38.60 -13.91
CA SER A 2 -10.45 37.67 -14.03
C SER A 2 -10.73 36.48 -13.12
N SER A 3 -10.89 35.29 -13.71
CA SER A 3 -10.97 34.04 -12.96
C SER A 3 -9.72 33.89 -12.09
N PRO A 4 -9.84 33.56 -10.79
CA PRO A 4 -8.67 33.24 -10.00
C PRO A 4 -8.05 31.97 -10.55
N VAL A 5 -6.81 32.07 -11.04
CA VAL A 5 -5.95 30.93 -11.27
C VAL A 5 -5.66 30.36 -9.89
N LEU A 6 -6.34 29.26 -9.52
CA LEU A 6 -5.92 28.41 -8.41
C LEU A 6 -4.47 28.01 -8.71
N ALA A 7 -3.53 28.60 -7.97
CA ALA A 7 -2.16 28.13 -7.95
C ALA A 7 -2.23 26.63 -7.65
N ARG A 8 -1.74 25.79 -8.58
CA ARG A 8 -1.55 24.37 -8.28
C ARG A 8 -0.67 24.33 -7.04
N GLY A 9 -1.20 23.89 -5.92
CA GLY A 9 -0.41 23.63 -4.72
C GLY A 9 0.76 22.73 -5.12
N ASN A 10 1.96 23.00 -4.60
CA ASN A 10 3.07 22.08 -4.74
C ASN A 10 2.69 20.82 -3.95
N CYS A 11 2.12 19.84 -4.66
CA CYS A 11 1.80 18.53 -4.13
C CYS A 11 2.96 18.00 -3.29
N GLN A 12 2.68 17.63 -2.05
CA GLN A 12 3.65 17.06 -1.14
C GLN A 12 3.49 15.54 -1.13
N THR A 13 4.55 14.84 -0.73
CA THR A 13 4.56 13.38 -0.61
C THR A 13 5.16 12.96 0.71
N VAL A 14 4.68 11.85 1.27
CA VAL A 14 5.31 11.17 2.41
C VAL A 14 5.42 9.67 2.13
N PRO A 15 6.52 9.02 2.52
CA PRO A 15 6.63 7.57 2.49
C PRO A 15 5.75 6.95 3.60
N PRO A 16 5.47 5.64 3.53
CA PRO A 16 4.93 4.90 4.67
C PRO A 16 5.88 5.02 5.86
N THR A 17 5.34 5.30 7.04
CA THR A 17 6.10 5.23 8.30
C THR A 17 6.45 3.79 8.63
N THR A 18 5.54 2.86 8.35
CA THR A 18 5.77 1.41 8.47
C THR A 18 5.08 0.65 7.34
N ILE A 19 5.70 -0.46 6.98
CA ILE A 19 5.11 -1.56 6.22
C ILE A 19 5.25 -2.81 7.09
N ASP A 20 4.11 -3.34 7.51
CA ASP A 20 4.02 -4.49 8.40
C ASP A 20 3.58 -5.73 7.60
N VAL A 21 4.36 -6.81 7.65
CA VAL A 21 4.04 -8.08 6.98
C VAL A 21 3.45 -9.07 7.98
N MET A 22 2.21 -9.48 7.76
CA MET A 22 1.55 -10.54 8.52
C MET A 22 1.75 -11.86 7.79
N ASP A 23 2.25 -12.88 8.48
CA ASP A 23 2.69 -14.15 7.92
C ASP A 23 1.94 -15.32 8.57
N ALA A 24 1.22 -16.10 7.78
CA ALA A 24 0.45 -17.25 8.29
C ALA A 24 1.34 -18.33 8.94
N SER A 25 2.62 -18.39 8.57
CA SER A 25 3.58 -19.34 9.16
C SER A 25 4.15 -18.90 10.51
N ASP A 26 3.96 -17.65 10.88
CA ASP A 26 4.38 -17.05 12.15
C ASP A 26 3.27 -16.12 12.64
N PRO A 27 2.13 -16.69 13.10
CA PRO A 27 0.88 -15.95 13.13
C PRO A 27 0.77 -14.91 14.26
N ASP A 28 1.64 -15.02 15.26
CA ASP A 28 1.78 -14.06 16.37
C ASP A 28 3.03 -13.18 16.23
N GLY A 29 3.90 -13.48 15.25
CA GLY A 29 5.07 -12.68 14.94
C GLY A 29 4.69 -11.38 14.22
N PHE A 30 5.44 -10.32 14.50
CA PHE A 30 5.35 -9.05 13.79
C PHE A 30 6.61 -8.82 12.96
N LYS A 31 6.42 -8.35 11.72
CA LYS A 31 7.52 -8.00 10.80
C LYS A 31 7.32 -6.57 10.32
N THR A 32 7.82 -5.62 11.11
CA THR A 32 7.77 -4.18 10.82
C THR A 32 9.00 -3.73 10.05
N GLY A 33 8.82 -2.86 9.06
CA GLY A 33 9.95 -2.24 8.35
C GLY A 33 9.50 -1.49 7.11
N HIS A 34 10.31 -1.57 6.05
CA HIS A 34 10.02 -0.97 4.75
C HIS A 34 9.83 -2.02 3.65
N LYS A 35 9.70 -3.30 4.02
CA LYS A 35 9.55 -4.38 3.06
C LYS A 35 8.07 -4.70 2.87
N PHE A 36 7.59 -4.55 1.65
CA PHE A 36 6.26 -5.01 1.25
C PHE A 36 6.31 -6.45 0.78
N ARG A 37 5.34 -7.26 1.18
CA ARG A 37 5.18 -8.63 0.70
C ARG A 37 3.73 -9.10 0.63
N LEU A 38 3.38 -9.71 -0.50
CA LEU A 38 2.17 -10.51 -0.66
C LEU A 38 2.57 -11.93 -1.11
N GLU A 39 1.84 -12.93 -0.66
CA GLU A 39 2.04 -14.32 -1.08
C GLU A 39 0.71 -15.05 -1.05
N SER A 40 0.41 -15.81 -2.12
CA SER A 40 -0.64 -16.81 -2.15
C SER A 40 -0.06 -18.16 -2.58
N THR A 41 -0.33 -19.21 -1.82
CA THR A 41 0.16 -20.58 -2.06
C THR A 41 -0.75 -21.61 -1.37
N GLY A 42 -0.53 -22.89 -1.64
CA GLY A 42 -1.17 -24.01 -0.95
C GLY A 42 -2.26 -24.70 -1.77
N ASN A 43 -2.96 -25.65 -1.12
CA ASN A 43 -4.06 -26.41 -1.72
C ASN A 43 -5.16 -26.65 -0.67
N PRO A 44 -6.26 -25.87 -0.67
CA PRO A 44 -6.61 -24.83 -1.64
C PRO A 44 -5.69 -23.60 -1.55
N ILE A 45 -5.54 -22.88 -2.67
CA ILE A 45 -4.71 -21.67 -2.73
C ILE A 45 -5.34 -20.59 -1.85
N ALA A 46 -4.55 -20.04 -0.93
CA ALA A 46 -4.94 -18.95 -0.04
C ALA A 46 -3.81 -17.95 0.14
N ASN A 47 -4.12 -16.76 0.65
CA ASN A 47 -3.10 -15.80 1.07
C ASN A 47 -2.34 -16.39 2.27
N THR A 48 -1.01 -16.36 2.20
CA THR A 48 -0.11 -16.77 3.30
C THR A 48 0.70 -15.60 3.83
N LYS A 49 0.83 -14.51 3.04
CA LYS A 49 1.43 -13.25 3.49
C LYS A 49 0.63 -12.08 2.95
N ILE A 50 0.37 -11.11 3.82
CA ILE A 50 -0.29 -9.84 3.47
C ILE A 50 0.48 -8.69 4.10
N SER A 51 0.28 -7.47 3.60
CA SER A 51 1.02 -6.29 4.05
C SER A 51 0.09 -5.16 4.45
N ALA A 52 0.42 -4.49 5.55
CA ALA A 52 -0.28 -3.33 6.04
C ALA A 52 0.64 -2.10 5.95
N LEU A 53 0.10 -0.98 5.48
CA LEU A 53 0.80 0.28 5.26
C LEU A 53 0.29 1.31 6.26
N THR A 54 1.18 2.05 6.91
CA THR A 54 0.79 3.23 7.71
C THR A 54 1.55 4.46 7.24
N PHE A 55 0.84 5.59 7.17
CA PHE A 55 1.38 6.89 6.82
C PHE A 55 1.07 7.90 7.93
N ALA A 56 2.02 8.79 8.22
CA ALA A 56 1.81 9.95 9.07
C ALA A 56 1.78 11.21 8.21
N LEU A 57 0.67 11.94 8.29
CA LEU A 57 0.46 13.18 7.54
C LEU A 57 0.45 14.38 8.49
N PRO A 58 0.90 15.56 8.03
CA PRO A 58 0.82 16.77 8.83
C PRO A 58 -0.65 17.14 9.09
N SER A 59 -0.89 17.77 10.25
CA SER A 59 -2.22 18.28 10.59
C SER A 59 -2.71 19.27 9.53
N GLY A 60 -3.95 19.09 9.08
CA GLY A 60 -4.56 19.94 8.06
C GLY A 60 -4.22 19.55 6.62
N ALA A 61 -3.53 18.43 6.37
CA ALA A 61 -3.36 17.89 5.02
C ALA A 61 -4.72 17.70 4.32
N THR A 62 -4.78 17.98 3.02
CA THR A 62 -5.97 17.78 2.17
C THR A 62 -5.64 16.97 0.92
N GLY A 63 -6.64 16.39 0.25
CA GLY A 63 -6.45 15.73 -1.05
C GLY A 63 -5.51 14.52 -1.02
N CYS A 64 -5.71 13.59 -0.09
CA CYS A 64 -4.81 12.45 0.10
C CYS A 64 -5.01 11.38 -0.95
N VAL A 65 -3.94 11.05 -1.68
CA VAL A 65 -3.92 10.04 -2.72
C VAL A 65 -2.86 9.00 -2.41
N LEU A 66 -3.28 7.75 -2.18
CA LEU A 66 -2.38 6.60 -2.08
C LEU A 66 -1.88 6.24 -3.47
N ARG A 67 -0.57 6.08 -3.62
CA ARG A 67 0.05 5.74 -4.91
C ARG A 67 1.06 4.63 -4.77
N ILE A 68 1.41 4.01 -5.89
CA ILE A 68 2.54 3.11 -6.04
C ILE A 68 3.42 3.55 -7.21
N HIS A 69 4.72 3.59 -6.99
CA HIS A 69 5.75 3.90 -7.95
C HIS A 69 6.41 2.61 -8.43
N LYS A 70 6.59 2.48 -9.74
CA LYS A 70 7.30 1.38 -10.41
C LYS A 70 6.96 0.01 -9.80
N PRO A 71 5.67 -0.40 -9.78
CA PRO A 71 5.27 -1.68 -9.21
C PRO A 71 6.10 -2.81 -9.84
N PRO A 72 6.58 -3.79 -9.05
CA PRO A 72 7.44 -4.84 -9.58
C PRO A 72 6.70 -5.71 -10.57
N ILE A 73 7.43 -6.25 -11.54
CA ILE A 73 6.91 -7.26 -12.47
C ILE A 73 6.84 -8.59 -11.74
N VAL A 74 5.69 -9.24 -11.79
CA VAL A 74 5.44 -10.51 -11.07
C VAL A 74 4.93 -11.61 -11.97
N SER A 75 5.18 -12.85 -11.55
CA SER A 75 4.58 -14.05 -12.13
C SER A 75 3.45 -14.57 -11.24
N GLY A 76 2.49 -15.27 -11.85
CA GLY A 76 1.34 -15.83 -11.12
C GLY A 76 0.27 -14.79 -10.79
N ASN A 77 -0.23 -14.83 -9.55
CA ASN A 77 -1.25 -13.91 -9.06
C ASN A 77 -0.69 -12.48 -8.96
N ASN A 78 -1.44 -11.52 -9.49
CA ASN A 78 -1.00 -10.15 -9.63
C ASN A 78 -2.08 -9.12 -9.28
N VAL A 79 -3.23 -9.55 -8.75
CA VAL A 79 -4.34 -8.65 -8.41
C VAL A 79 -4.52 -8.64 -6.89
N ALA A 80 -4.36 -7.45 -6.31
CA ALA A 80 -4.51 -7.20 -4.88
C ALA A 80 -5.61 -6.20 -4.60
N ASP A 81 -6.33 -6.45 -3.52
CA ASP A 81 -7.32 -5.56 -2.95
C ASP A 81 -6.65 -4.66 -1.91
N VAL A 82 -7.02 -3.38 -1.93
CA VAL A 82 -6.54 -2.37 -0.99
C VAL A 82 -7.70 -1.90 -0.14
N TRP A 83 -7.58 -2.12 1.16
CA TRP A 83 -8.60 -1.79 2.16
C TRP A 83 -8.11 -0.67 3.05
N THR A 84 -8.97 0.30 3.36
CA THR A 84 -8.73 1.18 4.50
C THR A 84 -8.87 0.39 5.79
N THR A 85 -8.13 0.82 6.81
CA THR A 85 -8.15 0.19 8.13
C THR A 85 -8.18 1.23 9.22
N SER A 86 -8.60 0.82 10.41
CA SER A 86 -8.38 1.61 11.61
C SER A 86 -6.88 1.68 11.90
N PRO A 87 -6.33 2.85 12.30
CA PRO A 87 -4.93 2.97 12.68
C PRO A 87 -4.57 1.98 13.79
N TRP A 88 -3.38 1.39 13.72
CA TRP A 88 -2.82 0.59 14.81
C TRP A 88 -1.71 1.33 15.54
N ASN A 89 -1.40 0.87 16.74
CA ASN A 89 -0.28 1.37 17.53
C ASN A 89 1.02 0.75 17.01
N ALA A 90 2.06 1.56 16.79
CA ALA A 90 3.38 1.06 16.42
C ALA A 90 4.00 0.11 17.47
N HIS A 91 3.59 0.23 18.74
CA HIS A 91 3.97 -0.67 19.83
C HIS A 91 3.17 -1.98 19.88
N ALA A 92 2.10 -2.09 19.06
CA ALA A 92 1.34 -3.31 18.87
C ALA A 92 1.04 -3.50 17.36
N PRO A 93 2.07 -3.81 16.55
CA PRO A 93 1.90 -4.02 15.12
C PRO A 93 0.92 -5.16 14.83
N PRO A 94 0.26 -5.14 13.66
CA PRO A 94 -0.66 -6.21 13.28
C PRO A 94 0.09 -7.53 13.09
N THR A 95 -0.57 -8.62 13.49
CA THR A 95 -0.10 -10.01 13.29
C THR A 95 -1.15 -10.78 12.51
N TRP A 96 -0.83 -11.97 12.03
CA TRP A 96 -1.80 -12.78 11.28
C TRP A 96 -3.05 -13.12 12.11
N ASN A 97 -2.87 -13.41 13.41
CA ASN A 97 -3.97 -13.68 14.34
C ASN A 97 -4.70 -12.41 14.80
N ASN A 98 -4.11 -11.23 14.61
CA ASN A 98 -4.68 -9.94 14.98
C ASN A 98 -4.55 -8.95 13.82
N LEU A 99 -5.27 -9.24 12.73
CA LEU A 99 -5.31 -8.39 11.55
C LEU A 99 -5.97 -7.05 11.87
N PRO A 100 -5.54 -5.95 11.20
CA PRO A 100 -6.22 -4.68 11.34
C PRO A 100 -7.65 -4.80 10.78
N HIS A 101 -8.61 -4.16 11.46
CA HIS A 101 -10.00 -4.15 11.03
C HIS A 101 -10.14 -3.46 9.66
N LYS A 102 -10.64 -4.19 8.66
CA LYS A 102 -10.93 -3.65 7.33
C LYS A 102 -12.21 -2.82 7.38
N ASN A 103 -12.13 -1.59 6.89
CA ASN A 103 -13.28 -0.69 6.84
C ASN A 103 -13.91 -0.72 5.44
N GLU A 104 -13.21 -0.21 4.42
CA GLU A 104 -13.71 -0.11 3.05
C GLU A 104 -12.66 -0.56 2.04
N MET A 105 -13.06 -1.30 1.00
CA MET A 105 -12.18 -1.55 -0.15
C MET A 105 -12.12 -0.28 -1.00
N VAL A 106 -10.95 0.34 -1.08
CA VAL A 106 -10.76 1.64 -1.74
C VAL A 106 -10.06 1.55 -3.09
N GLY A 107 -9.50 0.39 -3.43
CA GLY A 107 -8.84 0.23 -4.71
C GLY A 107 -8.42 -1.20 -5.02
N LYS A 108 -8.05 -1.40 -6.29
CA LYS A 108 -7.40 -2.61 -6.78
C LYS A 108 -6.02 -2.26 -7.31
N LEU A 109 -5.02 -2.97 -6.81
CA LEU A 109 -3.65 -2.91 -7.29
C LEU A 109 -3.41 -4.09 -8.23
N ILE A 110 -3.09 -3.78 -9.48
CA ILE A 110 -2.70 -4.77 -10.49
C ILE A 110 -1.20 -4.62 -10.72
N PHE A 111 -0.43 -5.61 -10.32
CA PHE A 111 1.01 -5.66 -10.60
C PHE A 111 1.25 -6.05 -12.07
N PRO A 112 2.21 -5.42 -12.75
CA PRO A 112 2.52 -5.73 -14.14
C PRO A 112 3.07 -7.15 -14.27
N LYS A 113 2.81 -7.79 -15.43
CA LYS A 113 3.37 -9.10 -15.78
C LYS A 113 4.53 -8.99 -16.78
N ASP A 114 4.73 -7.80 -17.34
CA ASP A 114 5.77 -7.49 -18.30
C ASP A 114 6.17 -6.01 -18.18
N ARG A 115 7.27 -5.62 -18.83
CA ARG A 115 7.76 -4.23 -18.81
C ARG A 115 6.85 -3.26 -19.56
N SER A 116 6.10 -3.72 -20.56
CA SER A 116 5.21 -2.85 -21.36
C SER A 116 4.00 -2.36 -20.58
N SER A 117 3.58 -3.10 -19.55
CA SER A 117 2.46 -2.75 -18.66
C SER A 117 2.92 -2.09 -17.35
N GLN A 118 4.22 -1.86 -17.17
CA GLN A 118 4.76 -1.22 -15.97
C GLN A 118 4.63 0.30 -16.09
N GLU A 119 3.73 0.87 -15.31
CA GLU A 119 3.58 2.32 -15.15
C GLU A 119 4.64 2.87 -14.18
N ASP A 120 5.10 4.10 -14.40
CA ASP A 120 6.01 4.77 -13.46
C ASP A 120 5.33 5.09 -12.13
N VAL A 121 4.08 5.59 -12.16
CA VAL A 121 3.29 5.94 -10.98
C VAL A 121 1.83 5.59 -11.24
N LYS A 122 1.19 4.95 -10.27
CA LYS A 122 -0.23 4.61 -10.30
C LYS A 122 -0.93 5.10 -9.04
N ASN A 123 -2.03 5.83 -9.24
CA ASN A 123 -2.94 6.20 -8.16
C ASN A 123 -3.84 5.01 -7.80
N ILE A 124 -3.95 4.70 -6.51
CA ILE A 124 -4.70 3.54 -6.00
C ILE A 124 -6.04 4.00 -5.41
N ALA A 125 -6.00 5.00 -4.53
CA ALA A 125 -7.16 5.48 -3.80
C ALA A 125 -7.02 6.98 -3.51
N SER A 126 -8.15 7.68 -3.44
CA SER A 126 -8.23 9.08 -3.01
C SER A 126 -9.22 9.17 -1.84
N ASN A 127 -8.76 9.69 -0.70
CA ASN A 127 -9.53 9.71 0.53
C ASN A 127 -9.40 11.07 1.23
N VAL A 128 -10.35 11.35 2.13
CA VAL A 128 -10.19 12.46 3.09
C VAL A 128 -8.99 12.16 3.97
N CYS A 129 -8.08 13.11 4.10
CA CYS A 129 -6.89 12.95 4.91
C CYS A 129 -7.23 12.86 6.40
N SER A 130 -6.53 11.96 7.09
CA SER A 130 -6.35 11.96 8.54
C SER A 130 -4.86 12.06 8.87
N THR A 131 -4.54 12.44 10.11
CA THR A 131 -3.14 12.48 10.58
C THR A 131 -2.44 11.13 10.48
N THR A 132 -3.21 10.04 10.59
CA THR A 132 -2.73 8.67 10.35
C THR A 132 -3.64 8.01 9.33
N MET A 133 -3.06 7.54 8.23
CA MET A 133 -3.77 6.80 7.18
C MET A 133 -3.20 5.39 7.14
N SER A 134 -4.06 4.39 7.21
CA SER A 134 -3.63 2.98 7.28
C SER A 134 -4.40 2.12 6.29
N TYR A 135 -3.67 1.25 5.58
CA TYR A 135 -4.21 0.37 4.55
C TYR A 135 -3.77 -1.06 4.77
N LEU A 136 -4.62 -2.01 4.41
CA LEU A 136 -4.28 -3.42 4.31
C LEU A 136 -4.34 -3.83 2.84
N VAL A 137 -3.26 -4.46 2.37
CA VAL A 137 -3.13 -4.97 1.02
C VAL A 137 -3.02 -6.49 1.09
N GLU A 138 -3.88 -7.16 0.34
CA GLU A 138 -3.89 -8.61 0.21
C GLU A 138 -4.25 -8.99 -1.22
N PHE A 139 -3.78 -10.14 -1.72
CA PHE A 139 -4.30 -10.62 -3.01
C PHE A 139 -5.81 -10.83 -2.93
N THR A 140 -6.52 -10.52 -4.02
CA THR A 140 -7.98 -10.67 -4.13
C THR A 140 -8.37 -12.12 -3.81
N LYS A 141 -9.38 -12.28 -2.95
CA LYS A 141 -9.85 -13.61 -2.49
C LYS A 141 -11.04 -14.12 -3.31
N PRO A 142 -11.10 -15.43 -3.60
CA PRO A 142 -10.00 -16.39 -3.51
C PRO A 142 -8.93 -16.10 -4.58
N PRO A 143 -7.62 -16.30 -4.29
CA PRO A 143 -6.58 -16.16 -5.30
C PRO A 143 -6.77 -17.17 -6.44
N PRO A 144 -6.66 -16.75 -7.71
CA PRO A 144 -6.84 -17.67 -8.85
C PRO A 144 -5.62 -18.57 -9.08
N SER A 145 -4.45 -18.21 -8.55
CA SER A 145 -3.22 -18.97 -8.67
C SER A 145 -2.26 -18.63 -7.53
N GLU A 146 -1.17 -19.38 -7.43
CA GLU A 146 -0.05 -18.97 -6.58
C GLU A 146 0.58 -17.67 -7.12
N GLY A 147 1.20 -16.91 -6.24
CA GLY A 147 1.88 -15.66 -6.60
C GLY A 147 2.63 -15.08 -5.41
N SER A 148 3.66 -14.30 -5.71
CA SER A 148 4.43 -13.59 -4.70
C SER A 148 4.87 -12.23 -5.25
N VAL A 149 4.74 -11.21 -4.41
CA VAL A 149 5.26 -9.87 -4.64
C VAL A 149 6.14 -9.52 -3.45
N GLU A 150 7.39 -9.09 -3.68
CA GLU A 150 8.25 -8.58 -2.60
C GLU A 150 9.11 -7.42 -3.13
N PHE A 151 9.18 -6.33 -2.36
CA PHE A 151 10.08 -5.21 -2.63
C PHE A 151 10.33 -4.37 -1.38
N TYR A 152 11.41 -3.60 -1.37
CA TYR A 152 11.66 -2.55 -0.38
C TYR A 152 11.11 -1.22 -0.88
N ASN A 153 10.45 -0.49 0.00
CA ASN A 153 9.90 0.82 -0.29
C ASN A 153 11.01 1.88 -0.27
N THR A 154 11.27 2.47 -1.43
CA THR A 154 12.15 3.65 -1.59
C THR A 154 11.36 4.90 -1.98
N ALA A 155 10.10 4.76 -2.43
CA ALA A 155 9.23 5.86 -2.81
C ALA A 155 8.98 6.84 -1.65
N GLY A 156 8.90 8.14 -1.96
CA GLY A 156 8.67 9.20 -0.99
C GLY A 156 9.91 9.61 -0.18
N SER A 157 11.06 8.96 -0.40
CA SER A 157 12.34 9.33 0.23
C SER A 157 13.13 10.42 -0.54
N GLY A 158 12.63 10.83 -1.73
CA GLY A 158 13.33 11.74 -2.63
C GLY A 158 14.42 11.07 -3.47
N SER A 159 14.33 9.75 -3.68
CA SER A 159 15.30 9.00 -4.45
C SER A 159 14.98 9.03 -5.95
N ASN A 160 15.99 8.94 -6.81
CA ASN A 160 15.76 8.87 -8.27
C ASN A 160 15.17 7.50 -8.72
N ASN A 161 15.14 6.51 -7.82
CA ASN A 161 14.64 5.15 -8.04
C ASN A 161 13.48 4.85 -7.07
N ASP A 162 12.53 5.76 -6.97
CA ASP A 162 11.34 5.59 -6.15
C ASP A 162 10.55 4.35 -6.61
N MET A 163 10.50 3.35 -5.73
CA MET A 163 9.74 2.12 -5.87
C MET A 163 8.89 1.93 -4.61
N GLY A 164 7.65 1.53 -4.81
CA GLY A 164 6.72 1.26 -3.72
C GLY A 164 5.74 2.40 -3.47
N PHE A 165 5.17 2.43 -2.28
CA PHE A 165 4.07 3.30 -1.93
C PHE A 165 4.55 4.66 -1.46
N ASP A 166 3.75 5.67 -1.75
CA ASP A 166 3.75 6.95 -1.05
C ASP A 166 2.31 7.48 -0.91
N MET A 167 2.18 8.50 -0.08
CA MET A 167 0.95 9.27 0.04
C MET A 167 1.21 10.67 -0.50
N GLN A 168 0.48 11.07 -1.54
CA GLN A 168 0.46 12.44 -2.03
C GLN A 168 -0.65 13.23 -1.34
N TYR A 169 -0.40 14.50 -1.02
CA TYR A 169 -1.36 15.39 -0.37
C TYR A 169 -1.09 16.86 -0.74
N ASN A 170 -2.02 17.75 -0.40
CA ASN A 170 -2.03 19.18 -0.72
C ASN A 170 -1.94 19.47 -2.23
N CYS A 171 -2.57 18.58 -2.99
CA CYS A 171 -3.06 18.81 -4.34
C CYS A 171 -4.56 19.18 -4.27
#